data_AF-A0AAD6QQ61-F1
#
_entry.id   AF-A0AAD6QQ61-F1
#
_cell.length_a   1.000
_cell.length_b   1.000
_cell.length_c   1.000
_cell.angle_alpha   90.00
_cell.angle_beta   90.00
_cell.angle_gamma   90.00
#
_symmetry.space_group_name_H-M   'P 1'
#
loop_
_entity.id
_entity.type
_entity.pdbx_description
1 polymer ?
#
loop_
_entity_poly.entity_id
_entity_poly.type
_entity_poly.pdbx_seq_one_letter_code
_entity_poly.pdbx_strand_id
1 'polypeptide(L)'
;MMCGACVSRVKSVLSADERVESAVVNMLTETGAVKLKPEALLEGEMSGSVAESLAKRLSECGFEAKKRVSGSGVAENVKMWEDMIKKKELIVKSRNSVLFAWTLVALCCGSHAFHILHSLGIHAGHGNHTNTLTCMQCTHDNAMFVSEVLHSSYVKGGLALGALGPG
;
A
#
# COMPACT_ATOMS: atom_id res chain seq x y z
N MET A 1 -25.14 20.80 -23.55
CA MET A 1 -25.05 21.96 -22.63
C MET A 1 -23.96 22.90 -23.16
N MET A 2 -24.18 24.22 -23.27
CA MET A 2 -23.32 25.07 -24.13
C MET A 2 -22.40 26.07 -23.40
N CYS A 3 -22.67 26.39 -22.14
CA CYS A 3 -21.87 27.36 -21.39
C CYS A 3 -21.87 27.06 -19.88
N GLY A 4 -21.01 27.76 -19.13
CA GLY A 4 -20.93 27.63 -17.67
C GLY A 4 -22.26 27.91 -16.96
N ALA A 5 -23.12 28.79 -17.50
CA ALA A 5 -24.44 29.04 -16.94
C ALA A 5 -25.36 27.81 -17.05
N CYS A 6 -25.29 27.05 -18.15
CA CYS A 6 -26.03 25.78 -18.27
C CYS A 6 -25.59 24.78 -17.20
N VAL A 7 -24.28 24.69 -16.94
CA VAL A 7 -23.72 23.78 -15.92
C VAL A 7 -24.25 24.14 -14.53
N SER A 8 -24.25 25.42 -14.17
CA SER A 8 -24.80 25.90 -12.90
C SER A 8 -26.29 25.59 -12.76
N ARG A 9 -27.07 25.73 -13.84
CA ARG A 9 -28.50 25.40 -13.83
C ARG A 9 -28.73 23.91 -13.63
N VAL A 10 -28.03 23.06 -14.38
CA VAL A 10 -28.14 21.59 -14.26
C VAL A 10 -27.73 21.14 -12.86
N LYS A 11 -26.62 21.68 -12.33
CA LYS A 11 -26.19 21.40 -10.95
C LYS A 11 -27.26 21.80 -9.93
N SER A 12 -27.85 22.98 -10.07
CA SER A 12 -28.91 23.45 -9.19
C SER A 12 -30.15 22.55 -9.23
N VAL A 13 -30.54 22.06 -10.40
CA VAL A 13 -31.69 21.13 -10.54
C VAL A 13 -31.40 19.80 -9.87
N LEU A 14 -30.19 19.25 -10.06
CA LEU A 14 -29.76 18.00 -9.43
C LEU A 14 -29.66 18.12 -7.90
N SER A 15 -29.06 19.20 -7.40
CA SER A 15 -28.90 19.45 -5.96
C SER A 15 -30.19 19.82 -5.24
N ALA A 16 -31.26 20.15 -5.97
CA ALA A 16 -32.58 20.42 -5.38
C ALA A 16 -33.35 19.13 -5.02
N ASP A 17 -32.87 17.95 -5.42
CA ASP A 17 -33.46 16.67 -4.99
C ASP A 17 -32.96 16.30 -3.59
N GLU A 18 -33.88 15.98 -2.68
CA GLU A 18 -33.54 15.63 -1.29
C GLU A 18 -32.69 14.36 -1.17
N ARG A 19 -32.78 13.46 -2.15
CA ARG A 19 -32.02 12.20 -2.20
C ARG A 19 -30.56 12.42 -2.60
N VAL A 20 -30.21 13.60 -3.10
CA VAL A 20 -28.87 13.95 -3.57
C VAL A 20 -28.07 14.59 -2.44
N GLU A 21 -26.90 14.03 -2.15
CA GLU A 21 -25.93 14.60 -1.22
C GLU A 21 -25.06 15.65 -1.92
N SER A 22 -24.58 15.35 -3.13
CA SER A 22 -23.81 16.29 -3.93
C SER A 22 -23.89 15.98 -5.43
N ALA A 23 -23.71 17.02 -6.25
CA ALA A 23 -23.72 16.89 -7.71
C ALA A 23 -22.53 17.64 -8.32
N VAL A 24 -21.88 16.98 -9.29
CA VAL A 24 -20.79 17.53 -10.09
C VAL A 24 -21.17 17.39 -11.55
N VAL A 25 -21.00 18.46 -12.32
CA VAL A 25 -21.35 18.47 -13.74
C VAL A 25 -20.12 18.89 -14.52
N ASN A 26 -19.73 18.08 -15.49
CA ASN A 26 -18.64 18.35 -16.40
C ASN A 26 -19.22 18.71 -17.78
N MET A 27 -18.97 19.94 -18.21
CA MET A 27 -19.36 20.40 -19.54
C MET A 27 -18.54 19.72 -20.63
N LEU A 28 -17.24 19.49 -20.41
CA LEU A 28 -16.32 18.97 -21.43
C LEU A 28 -16.70 17.55 -21.88
N THR A 29 -17.24 16.75 -20.96
CA THR A 29 -17.71 15.38 -21.24
C THR A 29 -19.23 15.27 -21.25
N GLU A 30 -19.94 16.42 -21.19
CA GLU A 30 -21.40 16.48 -21.12
C GLU A 30 -22.01 15.50 -20.09
N THR A 31 -21.39 15.38 -18.92
CA THR A 31 -21.73 14.35 -17.93
C THR A 31 -21.97 14.96 -16.55
N GLY A 32 -23.03 14.51 -15.88
CA GLY A 32 -23.29 14.76 -14.47
C GLY A 32 -23.00 13.51 -13.63
N ALA A 33 -22.25 13.68 -12.54
CA ALA A 33 -22.10 12.69 -11.49
C ALA A 33 -22.87 13.15 -10.25
N VAL A 34 -23.64 12.24 -9.67
CA VAL A 34 -24.51 12.53 -8.53
C VAL A 34 -24.18 11.54 -7.42
N LYS A 35 -23.89 12.06 -6.23
CA LYS A 35 -23.75 11.27 -5.01
C LYS A 35 -25.10 11.24 -4.31
N LEU A 36 -25.66 10.04 -4.14
CA LEU A 36 -26.89 9.83 -3.41
C LEU A 36 -26.61 9.68 -1.92
N LYS A 37 -27.54 10.13 -1.09
CA LYS A 37 -27.48 9.92 0.35
C LYS A 37 -27.62 8.43 0.70
N PRO A 38 -26.99 7.94 1.78
CA PRO A 38 -27.08 6.54 2.19
C PRO A 38 -28.52 6.08 2.42
N GLU A 39 -29.38 6.93 2.96
CA GLU A 39 -30.77 6.61 3.29
C GLU A 39 -31.57 6.28 2.02
N ALA A 40 -31.35 7.04 0.93
CA ALA A 40 -31.98 6.81 -0.36
C ALA A 40 -31.50 5.52 -1.06
N LEU A 41 -30.34 4.98 -0.66
CA LEU A 41 -29.85 3.67 -1.14
C LEU A 41 -30.39 2.50 -0.30
N LEU A 42 -30.72 2.75 0.97
CA LEU A 42 -31.23 1.76 1.91
C LEU A 42 -32.73 1.51 1.77
N GLU A 43 -33.50 2.49 1.30
CA GLU A 43 -34.95 2.36 1.04
C GLU A 43 -35.30 1.46 -0.15
N GLY A 44 -34.33 0.75 -0.73
CA GLY A 44 -34.57 -0.22 -1.80
C GLY A 44 -34.91 0.40 -3.16
N GLU A 45 -34.88 1.73 -3.28
CA GLU A 45 -34.88 2.42 -4.56
C GLU A 45 -33.62 2.02 -5.32
N MET A 46 -33.77 1.11 -6.29
CA MET A 46 -32.70 0.71 -7.18
C MET A 46 -32.09 1.98 -7.77
N SER A 47 -30.77 2.21 -7.61
CA SER A 47 -30.08 3.41 -8.12
C SER A 47 -30.41 3.77 -9.59
N GLY A 48 -30.89 2.79 -10.37
CA GLY A 48 -31.51 3.03 -11.68
C GLY A 48 -32.80 3.85 -11.69
N SER A 49 -33.76 3.64 -10.78
CA SER A 49 -35.01 4.42 -10.70
C SER A 49 -34.74 5.89 -10.38
N VAL A 50 -33.83 6.15 -9.43
CA VAL A 50 -33.44 7.51 -9.04
C VAL A 50 -32.74 8.23 -10.19
N ALA A 51 -31.82 7.54 -10.90
CA ALA A 51 -31.16 8.12 -12.06
C ALA A 51 -32.14 8.47 -13.20
N GLU A 52 -33.14 7.63 -13.43
CA GLU A 52 -34.19 7.89 -14.43
C GLU A 52 -35.09 9.07 -14.02
N SER A 53 -35.46 9.16 -12.74
CA SER A 53 -36.21 10.27 -12.16
C SER A 53 -35.47 11.61 -12.32
N LEU A 54 -34.17 11.65 -12.01
CA LEU A 54 -33.33 12.83 -12.18
C LEU A 54 -33.17 13.21 -13.67
N ALA A 55 -33.00 12.22 -14.55
CA ALA A 55 -32.92 12.44 -16.00
C ALA A 55 -34.21 13.04 -16.57
N LYS A 56 -35.37 12.58 -16.09
CA LYS A 56 -36.68 13.14 -16.46
C LYS A 56 -36.80 14.61 -16.03
N ARG A 57 -36.44 14.94 -14.80
CA ARG A 57 -36.47 16.33 -14.28
C ARG A 57 -35.58 17.27 -15.09
N LEU A 58 -34.42 16.79 -15.52
CA LEU A 58 -33.54 17.56 -16.41
C LEU A 58 -34.15 17.77 -17.78
N SER A 59 -34.78 16.74 -18.34
CA SER A 59 -35.50 16.82 -19.63
C SER A 59 -36.67 17.81 -19.56
N GLU A 60 -37.42 17.83 -18.46
CA GLU A 60 -38.48 18.83 -18.20
C GLU A 60 -37.94 20.26 -18.11
N CYS A 61 -36.67 20.43 -17.68
CA CYS A 61 -35.98 21.72 -17.67
C CYS A 61 -35.34 22.08 -19.04
N GLY A 62 -35.57 21.28 -20.08
CA GLY A 62 -35.02 21.49 -21.43
C GLY A 62 -33.60 20.93 -21.63
N PHE A 63 -33.10 20.09 -20.71
CA PHE A 63 -31.82 19.41 -20.85
C PHE A 63 -32.04 17.93 -21.14
N GLU A 64 -31.81 17.50 -22.39
CA GLU A 64 -31.86 16.08 -22.73
C GLU A 64 -30.85 15.32 -21.86
N ALA A 65 -31.36 14.45 -21.00
CA ALA A 65 -30.57 13.71 -20.04
C ALA A 65 -30.97 12.24 -20.06
N LYS A 66 -29.97 11.37 -19.97
CA LYS A 66 -30.14 9.92 -19.91
C LYS A 66 -29.22 9.35 -18.85
N LYS A 67 -29.65 8.30 -18.15
CA LYS A 67 -28.76 7.52 -17.31
C LYS A 67 -27.59 7.00 -18.15
N ARG A 68 -26.37 7.40 -17.78
CA ARG A 68 -25.16 6.85 -18.39
C ARG A 68 -25.06 5.38 -18.00
N VAL A 69 -25.13 4.49 -19.00
CA VAL A 69 -24.95 3.04 -18.81
C VAL A 69 -23.46 2.73 -18.69
N SER A 70 -22.80 3.29 -17.67
CA SER A 70 -21.43 2.96 -17.30
C SER A 70 -21.47 1.77 -16.33
N GLY A 71 -21.93 0.63 -16.84
CA GLY A 71 -22.19 -0.60 -16.09
C GLY A 71 -21.02 -1.58 -15.98
N SER A 72 -19.84 -1.30 -16.55
CA SER A 72 -18.67 -2.20 -16.41
C SER A 72 -17.56 -1.59 -15.54
N GLY A 73 -17.15 -0.35 -15.80
CA GLY A 73 -15.93 0.20 -15.19
C GLY A 73 -16.01 0.54 -13.70
N VAL A 74 -17.13 1.03 -13.17
CA VAL A 74 -17.19 1.50 -11.77
C VAL A 74 -17.32 0.32 -10.79
N ALA A 75 -18.16 -0.67 -11.09
CA ALA A 75 -18.26 -1.89 -10.29
C ALA A 75 -16.95 -2.71 -10.35
N GLU A 76 -16.30 -2.76 -11.51
CA GLU A 76 -14.98 -3.38 -11.66
C GLU A 76 -13.89 -2.62 -10.91
N ASN A 77 -13.91 -1.28 -10.94
CA ASN A 77 -12.93 -0.46 -10.22
C ASN A 77 -13.09 -0.56 -8.69
N VAL A 78 -14.33 -0.62 -8.18
CA VAL A 78 -14.60 -0.85 -6.76
C VAL A 78 -14.13 -2.25 -6.33
N LYS A 79 -14.47 -3.30 -7.09
CA LYS A 79 -13.98 -4.67 -6.82
C LYS A 79 -12.45 -4.77 -6.90
N MET A 80 -11.83 -4.13 -7.90
CA MET A 80 -10.37 -4.08 -8.03
C MET A 80 -9.71 -3.35 -6.85
N TRP A 81 -10.36 -2.33 -6.29
CA TRP A 81 -9.87 -1.62 -5.11
C TRP A 81 -9.99 -2.48 -3.85
N GLU A 82 -11.12 -3.19 -3.66
CA GLU A 82 -11.31 -4.17 -2.59
C GLU A 82 -10.29 -5.32 -2.66
N ASP A 83 -10.05 -5.86 -3.85
CA ASP A 83 -9.07 -6.92 -4.07
C ASP A 83 -7.64 -6.43 -3.86
N MET A 84 -7.31 -5.19 -4.24
CA MET A 84 -6.02 -4.58 -3.93
C MET A 84 -5.82 -4.40 -2.42
N ILE A 85 -6.85 -4.04 -1.66
CA ILE A 85 -6.76 -3.93 -0.19
C ILE A 85 -6.52 -5.31 0.44
N LYS A 86 -7.27 -6.33 0.02
CA LYS A 86 -7.03 -7.72 0.47
C LYS A 86 -5.64 -8.22 0.09
N LYS A 87 -5.12 -7.85 -1.07
CA LYS A 87 -3.77 -8.24 -1.51
C LYS A 87 -2.68 -7.52 -0.71
N LYS A 88 -2.90 -6.28 -0.28
CA LYS A 88 -1.98 -5.53 0.60
C LYS A 88 -1.83 -6.20 1.98
N GLU A 89 -2.90 -6.72 2.56
CA GLU A 89 -2.86 -7.50 3.81
C GLU A 89 -1.90 -8.69 3.71
N LEU A 90 -1.94 -9.42 2.58
CA LEU A 90 -1.06 -10.57 2.33
C LEU A 90 0.40 -10.16 2.09
N ILE A 91 0.63 -9.05 1.38
CA ILE A 91 1.97 -8.51 1.13
C ILE A 91 2.60 -8.01 2.45
N VAL A 92 1.82 -7.43 3.35
CA VAL A 92 2.30 -7.05 4.69
C VAL A 92 2.69 -8.28 5.51
N LYS A 93 1.96 -9.40 5.36
CA LYS A 93 2.27 -10.67 6.04
C LYS A 93 3.60 -11.27 5.57
N SER A 94 3.94 -11.20 4.28
CA SER A 94 5.17 -11.80 3.74
C SER A 94 6.42 -10.92 3.86
N ARG A 95 6.28 -9.65 4.27
CA ARG A 95 7.39 -8.70 4.41
C ARG A 95 8.49 -9.19 5.37
N ASN A 96 8.17 -10.11 6.27
CA ASN A 96 9.13 -10.67 7.23
C ASN A 96 10.23 -11.54 6.59
N SER A 97 9.96 -12.26 5.49
CA SER A 97 10.96 -13.13 4.84
C SER A 97 11.97 -12.34 4.01
N VAL A 98 11.53 -11.25 3.38
CA VAL A 98 12.40 -10.36 2.59
C VAL A 98 13.38 -9.61 3.49
N LEU A 99 12.90 -9.15 4.65
CA LEU A 99 13.77 -8.51 5.65
C LEU A 99 14.83 -9.47 6.17
N PHE A 100 14.46 -10.71 6.47
CA PHE A 100 15.42 -11.72 6.92
C PHE A 100 16.50 -12.03 5.87
N ALA A 101 16.11 -12.21 4.60
CA ALA A 101 17.06 -12.42 3.52
C ALA A 101 18.00 -11.22 3.35
N TRP A 102 17.50 -9.99 3.44
CA TRP A 102 18.31 -8.77 3.34
C TRP A 102 19.29 -8.63 4.52
N THR A 103 18.89 -9.04 5.74
CA THR A 103 19.81 -9.01 6.89
C THR A 103 20.98 -9.97 6.72
N LEU A 104 20.76 -11.16 6.16
CA LEU A 104 21.82 -12.14 5.90
C LEU A 104 22.77 -11.67 4.80
N VAL A 105 22.24 -11.05 3.74
CA VAL A 105 23.05 -10.46 2.67
C VAL A 105 23.93 -9.34 3.22
N ALA A 106 23.37 -8.43 4.02
CA ALA A 106 24.13 -7.34 4.63
C ALA A 106 25.25 -7.86 5.55
N LEU A 107 24.99 -8.92 6.33
CA LEU A 107 25.98 -9.54 7.19
C LEU A 107 27.13 -10.17 6.39
N CYS A 108 26.81 -10.90 5.32
CA CYS A 108 27.80 -11.55 4.47
C CYS A 108 28.65 -10.51 3.71
N CYS A 109 28.02 -9.53 3.08
CA CYS A 109 28.70 -8.44 2.38
C CYS A 109 29.54 -7.59 3.33
N GLY A 110 29.08 -7.34 4.56
CA GLY A 110 29.83 -6.62 5.58
C GLY A 110 31.11 -7.33 5.99
N SER A 111 31.05 -8.64 6.23
CA SER A 111 32.23 -9.45 6.56
C SER A 111 33.27 -9.43 5.43
N HIS A 112 32.84 -9.57 4.17
CA HIS A 112 33.75 -9.48 3.03
C HIS A 112 34.36 -8.08 2.88
N ALA A 113 33.56 -7.01 3.07
CA ALA A 113 34.04 -5.64 3.01
C ALA A 113 35.09 -5.35 4.10
N PHE A 114 34.89 -5.87 5.31
CA PHE A 114 35.83 -5.71 6.42
C PHE A 114 37.17 -6.40 6.15
N HIS A 115 37.17 -7.60 5.55
CA HIS A 115 38.40 -8.27 5.11
C HIS A 115 39.12 -7.50 4.00
N ILE A 116 38.38 -6.94 3.04
CA ILE A 116 38.97 -6.15 1.96
C ILE A 116 39.56 -4.83 2.50
N LEU A 117 38.88 -4.15 3.42
CA LEU A 117 39.37 -2.95 4.10
C LEU A 117 40.64 -3.23 4.91
N HIS A 118 40.70 -4.39 5.57
CA HIS A 118 41.89 -4.81 6.30
C HIS A 118 43.07 -5.13 5.36
N SER A 119 42.80 -5.75 4.21
CA SER A 119 43.81 -6.02 3.17
C SER A 119 44.32 -4.74 2.47
N LEU A 120 43.44 -3.75 2.29
CA LEU A 120 43.79 -2.43 1.70
C LEU A 120 44.51 -1.50 2.68
N GLY A 121 44.82 -1.95 3.91
CA GLY A 121 45.70 -1.23 4.83
C GLY A 121 45.13 0.07 5.39
N ILE A 122 43.81 0.27 5.31
CA ILE A 122 43.15 1.43 5.94
C ILE A 122 42.96 1.13 7.43
N HIS A 123 44.04 1.24 8.21
CA HIS A 123 43.96 1.52 9.65
C HIS A 123 43.58 3.00 9.85
N ALA A 124 42.43 3.42 9.33
CA ALA A 124 41.92 4.77 9.55
C ALA A 124 41.35 4.84 10.97
N GLY A 125 42.18 5.26 11.92
CA GLY A 125 41.70 5.85 13.18
C GLY A 125 42.16 5.22 14.48
N HIS A 126 43.27 4.49 14.53
CA HIS A 126 44.01 4.36 15.79
C HIS A 126 45.34 5.10 15.68
N GLY A 127 45.29 6.35 16.15
CA GLY A 127 46.45 7.19 16.30
C GLY A 127 47.49 6.56 17.23
N ASN A 128 48.73 6.81 16.83
CA ASN A 128 49.94 7.05 17.62
C ASN A 128 50.36 6.06 18.74
N HIS A 129 51.54 5.49 18.46
CA HIS A 129 52.57 5.07 19.40
C HIS A 129 52.27 3.82 20.23
N THR A 130 52.59 2.64 19.68
CA THR A 130 53.67 1.77 20.20
C THR A 130 53.71 0.44 19.46
N ASN A 131 54.85 0.19 18.80
CA ASN A 131 55.67 -1.01 18.96
C ASN A 131 54.99 -2.39 18.82
N THR A 132 55.12 -2.99 17.62
CA THR A 132 55.60 -4.37 17.39
C THR A 132 55.05 -5.57 18.19
N LEU A 133 53.92 -5.49 18.90
CA LEU A 133 53.39 -6.61 19.71
C LEU A 133 51.97 -7.08 19.37
N THR A 134 51.25 -6.45 18.43
CA THR A 134 49.86 -6.83 18.12
C THR A 134 49.69 -7.99 17.13
N CYS A 135 50.78 -8.60 16.64
CA CYS A 135 50.67 -9.80 15.81
C CYS A 135 50.22 -11.06 16.61
N MET A 136 50.30 -11.04 17.95
CA MET A 136 49.89 -12.18 18.80
C MET A 136 48.40 -12.16 19.18
N GLN A 137 47.66 -11.06 18.93
CA GLN A 137 46.24 -10.96 19.28
C GLN A 137 45.29 -11.48 18.19
N CYS A 138 45.77 -11.64 16.94
CA CYS A 138 44.90 -12.00 15.80
C CYS A 138 44.47 -13.48 15.72
N THR A 139 44.96 -14.36 16.59
CA THR A 139 44.53 -15.78 16.63
C THR A 139 43.53 -16.09 17.74
N HIS A 140 43.24 -15.16 18.67
CA HIS A 140 42.31 -15.39 19.77
C HIS A 140 40.91 -14.79 19.56
N ASP A 141 40.75 -13.72 18.77
CA ASP A 141 39.44 -13.06 18.60
C ASP A 141 38.50 -13.76 17.58
N ASN A 142 39.04 -14.56 16.66
CA ASN A 142 38.21 -15.32 15.70
C ASN A 142 37.57 -16.59 16.31
N ALA A 143 38.13 -17.13 17.40
CA ALA A 143 37.60 -18.33 18.06
C ALA A 143 36.47 -18.00 19.05
N MET A 144 36.46 -16.80 19.65
CA MET A 144 35.46 -16.43 20.66
C MET A 144 34.14 -15.95 20.03
N PHE A 145 34.18 -15.24 18.90
CA PHE A 145 32.97 -14.70 18.26
C PHE A 145 32.14 -15.78 17.54
N VAL A 146 32.81 -16.78 16.93
CA VAL A 146 32.11 -17.90 16.27
C VAL A 146 31.47 -18.83 17.30
N SER A 147 32.09 -19.01 18.47
CA SER A 147 31.56 -19.85 19.55
C SER A 147 30.30 -19.25 20.21
N GLU A 148 30.27 -17.94 20.49
CA GLU A 148 29.07 -17.30 21.09
C GLU A 148 27.88 -17.20 20.12
N VAL A 149 28.11 -16.92 18.84
CA VAL A 149 27.04 -16.84 17.83
C VAL A 149 26.46 -18.23 17.53
N LEU A 150 27.29 -19.29 17.50
CA LEU A 150 26.81 -20.66 17.35
C LEU A 150 26.05 -21.13 18.58
N HIS A 151 26.49 -20.81 19.80
CA HIS A 151 25.78 -21.23 21.02
C HIS A 151 24.43 -20.52 21.20
N SER A 152 24.35 -19.22 20.90
CA SER A 152 23.10 -18.47 20.95
C SER A 152 22.11 -18.90 19.86
N SER A 153 22.59 -19.25 18.66
CA SER A 153 21.73 -19.71 17.56
C SER A 153 21.25 -21.15 17.75
N TYR A 154 22.07 -22.04 18.33
CA TYR A 154 21.71 -23.44 18.57
C TYR A 154 20.74 -23.59 19.75
N VAL A 155 20.90 -22.81 20.83
CA VAL A 155 19.98 -22.81 21.99
C VAL A 155 18.62 -22.18 21.67
N LYS A 156 18.56 -21.09 20.88
CA LYS A 156 17.29 -20.48 20.46
C LYS A 156 16.62 -21.24 19.30
N GLY A 157 17.39 -21.88 18.43
CA GLY A 157 16.87 -22.73 17.36
C GLY A 157 16.32 -24.06 17.86
N GLY A 158 16.92 -24.65 18.89
CA GLY A 158 16.45 -25.91 19.51
C GLY A 158 15.12 -25.78 20.26
N LEU A 159 14.85 -24.62 20.89
CA LEU A 159 13.60 -24.42 21.63
C LEU A 159 12.38 -24.19 20.73
N ALA A 160 12.56 -23.71 19.50
CA ALA A 160 11.47 -23.47 18.56
C ALA A 160 11.02 -24.73 17.79
N LEU A 161 11.84 -25.79 17.75
CA LEU A 161 11.53 -27.05 17.06
C LEU A 161 10.84 -28.10 17.96
N GLY A 162 10.76 -27.88 19.27
CA GLY A 162 10.09 -28.80 20.22
C GLY A 162 8.58 -28.59 20.41
N ALA A 163 7.97 -27.58 19.77
CA ALA A 163 6.56 -27.21 19.99
C ALA A 163 5.60 -27.59 18.83
N LEU A 164 6.02 -28.44 17.90
CA LEU A 164 5.11 -29.18 17.02
C LEU A 164 5.24 -30.67 17.32
N GLY A 165 4.57 -31.10 18.39
CA GLY A 165 4.29 -32.51 18.63
C GLY A 165 3.28 -33.05 17.60
N PRO A 166 3.38 -34.34 17.23
CA PRO A 166 2.49 -34.95 16.25
C PRO A 166 1.07 -35.10 16.82
N GLY A 167 0.09 -34.58 16.09
CA GLY A 167 -1.29 -35.08 16.10
C GLY A 167 -1.47 -36.07 14.96
#